data_AF-X1F960-F1
#
_entry.id   AF-X1F960-F1
#
_cell.length_a   1.000
_cell.length_b   1.000
_cell.length_c   1.000
_cell.angle_alpha   90.00
_cell.angle_beta   90.00
_cell.angle_gamma   90.00
#
_symmetry.space_group_name_H-M   'P 1'
#
loop_
_entity.id
_entity.type
_entity.pdbx_description
1 polymer ?
#
loop_
_entity_poly.entity_id
_entity_poly.type
_entity_poly.pdbx_seq_one_letter_code
_entity_poly.pdbx_strand_id
1 'polypeptide(L)'
;RIWLTPPTKMDRAQLMKEGYYSIYSSVGARTEIPGCSLCMGNQARVRPGVTIISTSTRNFDNRMGDKARVYLGSAELAAVAALSGKLPNPEEYFSVFKEKILPHEDEVYRYHQFDEMENYL
;
A
#
# COMPACT_ATOMS: atom_id res chain seq x y z
N ARG A 1 8.31 -3.24 -8.50
CA ARG A 1 8.83 -2.40 -7.38
C ARG A 1 7.62 -2.01 -6.54
N ILE A 2 7.73 -2.10 -5.22
CA ILE A 2 6.62 -1.83 -4.29
C ILE A 2 6.99 -0.60 -3.45
N TRP A 3 6.04 0.33 -3.29
CA TRP A 3 6.18 1.50 -2.43
C TRP A 3 5.07 1.46 -1.39
N LEU A 4 5.45 1.55 -0.12
CA LEU A 4 4.53 1.58 1.01
C LEU A 4 4.72 2.89 1.76
N THR A 5 3.64 3.60 2.04
CA THR A 5 3.68 4.89 2.74
C THR A 5 2.57 4.91 3.78
N PRO A 6 2.86 4.69 5.07
CA PRO A 6 1.86 4.86 6.11
C PRO A 6 1.40 6.32 6.16
N PRO A 7 0.12 6.62 6.46
CA PRO A 7 -0.38 7.98 6.41
C PRO A 7 0.12 8.83 7.59
N THR A 8 0.32 8.25 8.77
CA THR A 8 0.80 8.98 9.96
C THR A 8 1.98 8.28 10.65
N LYS A 9 2.60 8.99 11.61
CA LYS A 9 3.65 8.40 12.48
C LYS A 9 3.09 7.31 13.40
N MET A 10 1.82 7.42 13.78
CA MET A 10 1.16 6.46 14.67
C MET A 10 0.96 5.12 13.95
N ASP A 11 0.46 5.14 12.71
CA ASP A 11 0.33 3.94 11.88
C ASP A 11 1.69 3.27 11.67
N ARG A 12 2.72 4.08 11.34
CA ARG A 12 4.08 3.58 11.20
C ARG A 12 4.56 2.89 12.46
N ALA A 13 4.38 3.52 13.62
CA ALA A 13 4.85 2.98 14.89
C ALA A 13 4.16 1.66 15.23
N GLN A 14 2.85 1.55 15.01
CA GLN A 14 2.10 0.32 15.24
C GLN A 14 2.53 -0.78 14.28
N LEU A 15 2.62 -0.50 12.99
CA LEU A 15 3.07 -1.49 11.99
C LEU A 15 4.50 -1.97 12.27
N MET A 16 5.36 -1.12 12.82
CA MET A 16 6.69 -1.52 13.27
C MET A 16 6.63 -2.38 14.54
N LYS A 17 5.79 -2.01 15.53
CA LYS A 17 5.59 -2.77 16.78
C LYS A 17 5.03 -4.17 16.51
N GLU A 18 4.10 -4.30 15.57
CA GLU A 18 3.49 -5.57 15.15
C GLU A 18 4.36 -6.38 14.18
N GLY A 19 5.52 -5.83 13.75
CA GLY A 19 6.52 -6.55 12.95
C GLY A 19 6.27 -6.56 11.44
N TYR A 20 5.25 -5.86 10.93
CA TYR A 20 4.93 -5.80 9.49
C TYR A 20 6.07 -5.23 8.64
N TYR A 21 6.89 -4.33 9.19
CA TYR A 21 8.04 -3.79 8.48
C TYR A 21 9.07 -4.85 8.07
N SER A 22 9.23 -5.92 8.87
CA SER A 22 10.09 -7.04 8.51
C SER A 22 9.57 -7.79 7.28
N ILE A 23 8.24 -7.96 7.19
CA ILE A 23 7.56 -8.57 6.04
C ILE A 23 7.71 -7.68 4.80
N TYR A 24 7.52 -6.36 4.95
CA TYR A 24 7.71 -5.43 3.84
C TYR A 24 9.13 -5.45 3.30
N SER A 25 10.13 -5.53 4.19
CA SER A 25 11.53 -5.65 3.78
C SER A 25 11.81 -6.96 3.06
N SER A 26 11.22 -8.08 3.51
CA SER A 26 11.49 -9.39 2.90
C SER A 26 10.95 -9.49 1.47
N VAL A 27 9.89 -8.73 1.14
CA VAL A 27 9.35 -8.63 -0.24
C VAL A 27 10.00 -7.51 -1.07
N GLY A 28 11.05 -6.87 -0.55
CA GLY A 28 11.77 -5.80 -1.25
C GLY A 28 10.95 -4.52 -1.44
N ALA A 29 9.97 -4.26 -0.56
CA ALA A 29 9.20 -3.03 -0.60
C ALA A 29 10.03 -1.86 -0.07
N ARG A 30 9.86 -0.70 -0.72
CA ARG A 30 10.40 0.56 -0.25
C ARG A 30 9.37 1.24 0.65
N THR A 31 9.69 1.39 1.93
CA THR A 31 8.86 2.12 2.89
C THR A 31 9.28 3.59 2.94
N GLU A 32 8.34 4.50 2.72
CA GLU A 32 8.56 5.94 2.85
C GLU A 32 8.23 6.43 4.26
N ILE A 33 8.69 7.64 4.58
CA ILE A 33 8.26 8.35 5.78
C ILE A 33 6.76 8.71 5.67
N PRO A 34 6.04 8.85 6.80
CA PRO A 34 4.64 9.21 6.76
C PRO A 34 4.37 10.53 6.03
N GLY A 35 3.40 10.53 5.10
CA GLY A 35 3.04 11.71 4.30
C GLY A 35 2.48 11.36 2.92
N CYS A 36 2.43 12.36 2.03
CA CYS A 36 1.83 12.23 0.69
C CYS A 36 2.64 11.37 -0.30
N SER A 37 3.96 11.29 -0.15
CA SER A 37 4.84 10.46 -1.00
C SER A 37 4.55 10.65 -2.51
N LEU A 38 4.41 9.56 -3.26
CA LEU A 38 4.16 9.53 -4.70
C LEU A 38 2.80 10.14 -5.11
N CYS A 39 1.84 10.31 -4.19
CA CYS A 39 0.49 10.79 -4.50
C CYS A 39 0.50 12.17 -5.20
N MET A 40 1.40 13.04 -4.76
CA MET A 40 1.54 14.37 -5.34
C MET A 40 2.54 14.44 -6.50
N GLY A 41 3.57 13.60 -6.47
CA GLY A 41 4.64 13.57 -7.47
C GLY A 41 5.50 14.82 -7.52
N ASN A 42 5.52 15.62 -6.44
CA ASN A 42 6.33 16.83 -6.30
C ASN A 42 7.74 16.56 -5.72
N GLN A 43 7.97 15.36 -5.18
CA GLN A 43 9.23 14.92 -4.58
C GLN A 43 9.67 13.61 -5.24
N ALA A 44 9.36 12.47 -4.62
CA ALA A 44 9.57 11.17 -5.23
C ALA A 44 8.64 11.01 -6.44
N ARG A 45 9.20 10.43 -7.50
CA ARG A 45 8.48 10.11 -8.74
C ARG A 45 8.83 8.71 -9.20
N VAL A 46 7.88 8.05 -9.88
CA VAL A 46 8.14 6.77 -10.54
C VAL A 46 8.99 6.97 -11.78
N ARG A 47 9.62 5.89 -12.26
CA ARG A 47 10.42 5.95 -13.49
C ARG A 47 9.53 6.34 -14.69
N PRO A 48 10.08 7.05 -15.68
CA PRO A 48 9.30 7.41 -16.87
C PRO A 48 8.73 6.18 -17.60
N GLY A 49 7.53 6.31 -18.15
CA GLY A 49 6.90 5.31 -19.00
C GLY A 49 6.43 4.02 -18.30
N VAL A 50 6.50 3.94 -16.97
CA VAL A 50 6.06 2.74 -16.25
C VAL A 50 4.55 2.67 -16.10
N THR A 51 4.03 1.45 -15.98
CA THR A 51 2.66 1.19 -15.53
C THR A 51 2.66 0.94 -14.03
N ILE A 52 1.70 1.54 -13.32
CA ILE A 52 1.55 1.41 -11.86
C ILE A 52 0.07 1.29 -11.49
N ILE A 53 -0.21 0.47 -10.47
CA ILE A 53 -1.46 0.53 -9.70
C ILE A 53 -1.18 1.29 -8.40
N SER A 54 -2.08 2.22 -8.06
CA SER A 54 -1.92 3.12 -6.92
C SER A 54 -3.21 3.20 -6.12
N THR A 55 -3.07 3.27 -4.79
CA THR A 55 -4.16 3.54 -3.84
C THR A 55 -4.38 5.03 -3.58
N SER A 56 -3.67 5.89 -4.32
CA SER A 56 -3.84 7.35 -4.27
C SER A 56 -5.18 7.81 -4.83
N THR A 57 -5.42 9.12 -4.78
CA THR A 57 -6.69 9.72 -5.23
C THR A 57 -6.75 10.13 -6.70
N ARG A 58 -5.61 10.23 -7.42
CA ARG A 58 -5.57 10.85 -8.77
C ARG A 58 -4.56 10.17 -9.67
N ASN A 59 -4.90 10.04 -10.96
CA ASN A 59 -4.08 9.39 -11.98
C ASN A 59 -3.87 10.23 -13.26
N PHE A 60 -3.92 11.57 -13.15
CA PHE A 60 -3.68 12.46 -14.29
C PHE A 60 -2.30 12.25 -14.91
N ASP A 61 -2.19 12.57 -16.21
CA ASP A 61 -0.94 12.46 -16.95
C ASP A 61 0.21 13.18 -16.25
N ASN A 62 1.37 12.53 -16.22
CA ASN A 62 2.60 13.00 -15.58
C ASN A 62 2.52 13.23 -14.06
N ARG A 63 1.40 12.91 -13.40
CA ARG A 63 1.22 13.15 -11.96
C ARG A 63 2.26 12.44 -11.11
N MET A 64 2.38 11.12 -11.23
CA MET A 64 3.31 10.31 -10.42
C MET A 64 4.69 10.16 -11.04
N GLY A 65 4.80 10.37 -12.35
CA GLY A 65 6.01 10.19 -13.14
C GLY A 65 5.72 10.46 -14.61
N ASP A 66 6.77 10.82 -15.35
CA ASP A 66 6.61 11.25 -16.75
C ASP A 66 6.13 10.10 -17.63
N LYS A 67 5.06 10.33 -18.39
CA LYS A 67 4.43 9.32 -19.27
C LYS A 67 4.05 8.02 -18.53
N ALA A 68 3.89 8.07 -17.21
CA ALA A 68 3.48 6.90 -16.44
C ALA A 68 1.99 6.61 -16.65
N ARG A 69 1.64 5.33 -16.79
CA ARG A 69 0.25 4.88 -16.85
C ARG A 69 -0.20 4.44 -15.46
N VAL A 70 -1.08 5.23 -14.86
CA VAL A 70 -1.53 5.03 -13.47
C VAL A 70 -2.96 4.49 -13.44
N TYR A 71 -3.13 3.31 -12.85
CA TYR A 71 -4.43 2.75 -12.50
C TYR A 71 -4.72 3.00 -11.02
N LEU A 72 -5.95 3.37 -10.70
CA LEU A 72 -6.39 3.48 -9.31
C LEU A 72 -7.05 2.17 -8.88
N GLY A 73 -6.77 1.71 -7.67
CA GLY A 73 -7.34 0.48 -7.12
C GLY A 73 -7.21 0.41 -5.60
N SER A 74 -7.80 -0.62 -5.00
CA SER A 74 -7.73 -0.85 -3.55
C SER A 74 -6.35 -1.35 -3.12
N ALA A 75 -6.09 -1.35 -1.81
CA ALA A 75 -4.82 -1.84 -1.26
C ALA A 75 -4.64 -3.34 -1.48
N GLU A 76 -5.73 -4.12 -1.35
CA GLU A 76 -5.75 -5.56 -1.58
C GLU A 76 -5.43 -5.88 -3.04
N LEU A 77 -6.08 -5.21 -4.00
CA LEU A 77 -5.81 -5.41 -5.42
C LEU A 77 -4.37 -5.01 -5.78
N ALA A 78 -3.89 -3.89 -5.22
CA ALA A 78 -2.51 -3.44 -5.43
C ALA A 78 -1.50 -4.45 -4.86
N ALA A 79 -1.78 -5.07 -3.71
CA ALA A 79 -0.94 -6.10 -3.12
C ALA A 79 -0.89 -7.36 -4.00
N VAL A 80 -2.03 -7.84 -4.50
CA VAL A 80 -2.09 -8.98 -5.42
C VAL A 80 -1.31 -8.68 -6.70
N ALA A 81 -1.52 -7.52 -7.30
CA ALA A 81 -0.81 -7.10 -8.52
C ALA A 81 0.70 -6.91 -8.29
N ALA A 82 1.10 -6.47 -7.10
CA ALA A 82 2.51 -6.32 -6.72
C ALA A 82 3.22 -7.67 -6.64
N LEU A 83 2.53 -8.72 -6.17
CA LEU A 83 3.07 -10.08 -6.08
C LEU A 83 3.10 -10.79 -7.44
N SER A 84 2.07 -10.60 -8.27
CA SER A 84 1.96 -11.25 -9.58
C SER A 84 2.66 -10.51 -10.71
N GLY A 85 2.98 -9.22 -10.52
CA GLY A 85 3.61 -8.35 -11.52
C GLY A 85 2.67 -7.88 -12.64
N LYS A 86 1.37 -8.19 -12.55
CA LYS A 86 0.32 -7.81 -13.52
C LYS A 86 -1.00 -7.57 -12.81
N LEU A 87 -1.95 -6.89 -13.46
CA LEU A 87 -3.32 -6.87 -12.94
C LEU A 87 -3.90 -8.29 -12.99
N PRO A 88 -4.41 -8.83 -11.88
CA PRO A 88 -5.05 -10.14 -11.86
C PRO A 88 -6.39 -10.08 -12.58
N ASN A 89 -6.86 -11.24 -13.05
CA ASN A 89 -8.27 -11.39 -13.41
C ASN A 89 -9.14 -11.52 -12.14
N PRO A 90 -10.49 -11.41 -12.24
CA PRO A 90 -11.36 -11.49 -11.06
C PRO A 90 -11.24 -12.80 -10.28
N GLU A 91 -11.07 -13.93 -10.96
CA GLU A 91 -10.95 -15.24 -10.32
C GLU A 91 -9.65 -15.35 -9.51
N GLU A 92 -8.53 -14.94 -10.08
CA GLU A 92 -7.23 -14.86 -9.40
C GLU A 92 -7.31 -13.96 -8.15
N TYR A 93 -7.95 -12.78 -8.29
CA TYR A 93 -8.13 -11.86 -7.16
C TYR A 93 -8.99 -12.46 -6.05
N PHE A 94 -10.18 -12.97 -6.37
CA PHE A 94 -11.11 -13.50 -5.37
C PHE A 94 -10.60 -14.78 -4.73
N SER A 95 -9.81 -15.59 -5.43
CA SER A 95 -9.13 -16.74 -4.85
C SER A 95 -8.21 -16.32 -3.71
N VAL A 96 -7.30 -15.36 -3.97
CA VAL A 96 -6.39 -14.83 -2.95
C VAL A 96 -7.15 -14.16 -1.80
N PHE A 97 -8.17 -13.36 -2.12
CA PHE A 97 -8.96 -12.67 -1.10
C PHE A 97 -9.65 -13.65 -0.15
N LYS A 98 -10.31 -14.69 -0.68
CA LYS A 98 -11.00 -15.71 0.13
C LYS A 98 -10.04 -16.55 0.96
N GLU A 99 -8.84 -16.82 0.46
CA GLU A 99 -7.86 -17.65 1.16
C GLU A 99 -7.08 -16.87 2.23
N LYS A 100 -6.74 -15.60 1.95
CA LYS A 100 -5.76 -14.83 2.75
C LYS A 100 -6.35 -13.69 3.57
N ILE A 101 -7.47 -13.11 3.14
CA ILE A 101 -8.05 -11.92 3.79
C ILE A 101 -9.31 -12.30 4.56
N LEU A 102 -10.28 -12.93 3.89
CA LEU A 102 -11.59 -13.26 4.47
C LEU A 102 -11.52 -14.04 5.81
N PRO A 103 -10.60 -15.00 6.01
CA PRO A 103 -10.51 -15.72 7.29
C PRO A 103 -9.91 -14.89 8.44
N HIS A 104 -9.31 -13.74 8.13
CA HIS A 104 -8.54 -12.91 9.07
C HIS A 104 -9.04 -11.45 9.10
N GLU A 105 -10.28 -11.18 8.66
CA GLU A 105 -10.80 -9.80 8.53
C GLU A 105 -10.73 -9.04 9.86
N ASP A 106 -11.07 -9.70 10.97
CA ASP A 106 -11.04 -9.10 12.31
C ASP A 106 -9.63 -8.73 12.79
N GLU A 107 -8.60 -9.39 12.24
CA GLU A 107 -7.19 -9.08 12.55
C GLU A 107 -6.64 -7.98 11.62
N VAL A 108 -7.02 -8.04 10.34
CA VAL A 108 -6.55 -7.16 9.27
C VAL A 108 -7.18 -5.77 9.38
N TYR A 109 -8.48 -5.69 9.63
CA TYR A 109 -9.25 -4.44 9.58
C TYR A 109 -9.48 -3.83 10.98
N ARG A 110 -8.42 -3.80 11.79
CA ARG A 110 -8.42 -3.12 13.09
C ARG A 110 -8.01 -1.67 12.93
N TYR A 111 -8.72 -0.77 13.63
CA TYR A 111 -8.43 0.65 13.64
C TYR A 111 -7.70 1.07 14.92
N HIS A 112 -7.01 2.21 14.85
CA HIS A 112 -6.43 2.85 16.01
C HIS A 112 -7.52 3.44 16.91
N GLN A 113 -7.69 2.87 18.10
CA GLN A 113 -8.50 3.44 19.21
C GLN A 113 -7.54 4.01 20.25
N PHE A 114 -7.14 5.27 20.11
CA PHE A 114 -6.09 5.86 20.95
C PHE A 114 -6.47 5.94 22.44
N ASP A 115 -7.76 6.02 22.74
CA ASP A 115 -8.33 5.96 24.08
C ASP A 115 -8.26 4.56 24.73
N GLU A 116 -8.00 3.51 23.95
CA GLU A 116 -7.82 2.14 24.44
C GLU A 116 -6.33 1.72 24.48
N MET A 117 -5.42 2.58 24.04
CA MET A 117 -3.99 2.27 23.92
C MET A 117 -3.20 2.82 25.11
N GLU A 118 -2.64 1.94 25.93
CA GLU A 118 -1.85 2.27 27.15
C GLU A 118 -0.78 3.37 26.94
N ASN A 119 -0.14 3.41 25.77
CA ASN A 119 0.90 4.40 25.46
C ASN A 119 0.36 5.82 25.16
N TYR A 120 -0.95 6.00 25.06
CA TYR A 120 -1.64 7.25 24.72
C TYR A 120 -2.63 7.71 25.81
N LEU A 121 -2.75 6.95 26.90
CA LEU A 121 -3.48 7.29 28.13
C LEU A 121 -2.59 8.08 29.10
#